data_AF-A0A6V7K5S1-F1
#
_entry.id   AF-A0A6V7K5S1-F1
#
_cell.length_a   1.000
_cell.length_b   1.000
_cell.length_c   1.000
_cell.angle_alpha   90.00
_cell.angle_beta   90.00
_cell.angle_gamma   90.00
#
_symmetry.space_group_name_H-M   'P 1'
#
loop_
_entity.id
_entity.type
_entity.pdbx_description
1 polymer ?
#
loop_
_entity_poly.entity_id
_entity_poly.type
_entity_poly.pdbx_seq_one_letter_code
_entity_poly.pdbx_strand_id
1 'polypeptide(L)' 'RKFQKFQDKKLRINTEDRGKLEEAKVQGILHETLLDRRSKMKSDRYCK' A
#
# COMPACT_ATOMS: atom_id res chain seq x y z
N ARG A 1 0.91 -1.20 -18.71
CA ARG A 1 1.47 -1.21 -17.33
C ARG A 1 1.26 0.17 -16.70
N LYS A 2 0.26 0.34 -15.83
CA LYS A 2 0.04 1.60 -15.10
C LYS A 2 0.99 1.64 -13.91
N PHE A 3 2.21 2.11 -14.16
CA PHE A 3 3.17 2.40 -13.09
C PHE A 3 2.59 3.49 -12.19
N GLN A 4 2.86 3.39 -10.89
CA GLN A 4 2.59 4.48 -9.96
C GLN A 4 3.21 5.76 -10.55
N LYS A 5 2.36 6.71 -10.96
CA LYS A 5 2.79 7.93 -11.65
C LYS A 5 3.30 8.93 -10.61
N PHE A 6 4.43 8.60 -9.98
CA PHE A 6 5.18 9.51 -9.14
C PHE A 6 6.01 10.39 -10.08
N GLN A 7 5.78 11.72 -10.05
CA GLN A 7 6.41 12.68 -10.97
C GLN A 7 7.95 12.63 -10.90
N ASP A 8 8.47 12.18 -9.76
CA ASP A 8 9.86 11.93 -9.40
C ASP A 8 10.47 10.66 -10.01
N LYS A 9 9.70 9.81 -10.73
CA LYS A 9 10.12 8.50 -11.26
C LYS A 9 10.74 7.53 -10.23
N LYS A 10 10.68 7.87 -8.94
CA LYS A 10 11.19 7.06 -7.84
C LYS A 10 10.15 6.05 -7.39
N LEU A 11 10.59 4.83 -7.10
CA LEU A 11 9.76 3.78 -6.55
C LEU A 11 9.58 4.04 -5.05
N ARG A 12 8.34 4.31 -4.63
CA ARG A 12 8.02 4.51 -3.20
C ARG A 12 7.66 3.17 -2.58
N ILE A 13 8.59 2.65 -1.79
CA ILE A 13 8.38 1.46 -0.99
C ILE A 13 7.68 1.89 0.29
N ASN A 14 6.65 1.14 0.70
CA ASN A 14 6.01 1.36 1.98
C ASN A 14 6.98 0.91 3.09
N THR A 15 7.31 1.82 4.01
CA THR A 15 8.27 1.62 5.11
C THR A 15 7.65 1.06 6.39
N GLU A 16 6.33 0.82 6.41
CA GLU A 16 5.64 0.25 7.57
C GLU A 16 6.08 -1.20 7.83
N ASP A 17 5.88 -1.66 9.06
CA ASP A 17 6.26 -3.00 9.47
C ASP A 17 5.51 -4.10 8.68
N ARG A 18 6.21 -5.18 8.34
CA ARG A 18 5.68 -6.33 7.61
C ARG A 18 4.99 -7.34 8.53
N GLY A 19 5.22 -7.28 9.85
CA GLY A 19 4.59 -8.17 10.84
C GLY A 19 3.07 -8.17 10.74
N LYS A 20 2.47 -6.99 10.59
CA LYS A 20 1.01 -6.83 10.40
C LYS A 20 0.47 -7.58 9.18
N LEU A 21 1.26 -7.72 8.11
CA LEU A 21 0.82 -8.47 6.92
C LEU A 21 0.91 -9.98 7.13
N GLU A 22 1.85 -10.46 7.95
CA GLU A 22 1.95 -11.86 8.31
C GLU A 22 0.81 -12.26 9.26
N GLU A 23 0.47 -11.41 10.22
CA GLU A 23 -0.71 -11.61 11.08
C GLU A 23 -2.01 -11.60 10.25
N ALA A 24 -2.14 -10.65 9.32
CA ALA A 24 -3.31 -10.55 8.44
C ALA A 24 -3.44 -11.76 7.49
N LYS A 25 -2.34 -12.41 7.10
CA LYS A 25 -2.38 -13.68 6.36
C LYS A 25 -3.02 -14.79 7.19
N VAL A 26 -2.59 -14.93 8.44
CA VAL A 26 -3.09 -15.95 9.36
C VAL A 26 -4.58 -15.71 9.65
N GLN A 27 -4.97 -14.45 9.81
CA GLN A 27 -6.36 -14.06 10.07
C GLN A 27 -7.26 -14.09 8.83
N GLY A 28 -6.71 -14.29 7.63
CA GLY A 28 -7.47 -14.30 6.37
C GLY A 28 -7.88 -12.92 5.84
N ILE A 29 -7.48 -11.83 6.50
CA ILE A 29 -7.80 -10.44 6.13
C ILE A 29 -6.71 -9.76 5.30
N LEU A 30 -5.73 -10.53 4.80
CA LEU A 30 -4.58 -10.00 4.05
C LEU A 30 -4.98 -9.01 2.95
N HIS A 31 -6.04 -9.32 2.22
CA HIS A 31 -6.46 -8.50 1.09
C HIS A 31 -6.88 -7.08 1.53
N GLU A 32 -7.68 -6.98 2.58
CA GLU A 32 -8.13 -5.70 3.14
C GLU A 32 -6.96 -4.91 3.71
N THR A 33 -6.07 -5.57 4.46
CA THR A 33 -4.88 -4.94 5.03
C THR A 33 -3.94 -4.40 3.94
N LEU A 34 -3.76 -5.13 2.83
CA LEU A 34 -2.98 -4.66 1.68
C LEU A 34 -3.63 -3.47 0.97
N LEU A 35 -4.97 -3.43 0.89
CA LEU A 35 -5.70 -2.31 0.31
C LEU A 35 -5.55 -1.05 1.15
N ASP A 36 -5.70 -1.12 2.47
CA ASP A 36 -5.49 0.00 3.39
C ASP A 36 -4.06 0.53 3.31
N ARG A 37 -3.08 -0.39 3.36
CA ARG A 37 -1.66 -0.09 3.24
C ARG A 37 -1.29 0.60 1.93
N ARG A 38 -1.98 0.26 0.84
CA ARG A 38 -1.81 0.89 -0.48
C ARG A 38 -2.53 2.23 -0.58
N SER A 39 -3.68 2.38 0.07
CA SER A 39 -4.46 3.62 0.12
C SER A 39 -3.62 4.74 0.73
N LYS A 40 -3.01 4.48 1.89
CA LYS A 40 -2.10 5.42 2.59
C LYS A 40 -0.91 5.90 1.75
N MET A 41 -0.45 5.07 0.79
CA MET A 41 0.67 5.40 -0.10
C MET A 41 0.28 6.19 -1.35
N LYS A 42 -1.00 6.19 -1.72
CA LYS A 42 -1.50 7.02 -2.81
C LYS A 42 -1.84 8.39 -2.24
N SER A 43 -1.08 9.41 -2.63
CA SER A 43 -1.34 10.77 -2.15
C SER A 43 -2.78 11.21 -2.48
N ASP A 44 -3.31 12.08 -1.62
CA ASP A 44 -4.63 12.77 -1.60
C ASP A 44 -5.21 13.27 -2.93
N ARG A 45 -4.48 13.20 -4.05
CA ARG A 45 -4.95 13.66 -5.36
C ARG A 45 -6.14 12.84 -5.89
N TYR A 46 -6.29 11.58 -5.46
CA TYR A 46 -7.33 10.67 -5.95
C TYR A 46 -8.29 10.15 -4.87
N CYS A 47 -8.18 10.65 -3.65
CA CYS A 47 -9.07 10.32 -2.52
C CYS A 47 -10.02 11.50 -2.22
N LYS A 48 -10.51 12.18 -3.26
CA LYS A 48 -11.68 13.06 -3.17
C LYS A 48 -12.94 12.27 -3.51
#